data_AF-A0A9N7LZ06-F1
#
_entry.id   AF-A0A9N7LZ06-F1
#
_cell.length_a   1.000
_cell.length_b   1.000
_cell.length_c   1.000
_cell.angle_alpha   90.00
_cell.angle_beta   90.00
_cell.angle_gamma   90.00
#
_symmetry.space_group_name_H-M   'P 1'
#
loop_
_entity.id
_entity.type
_entity.pdbx_description
1 polymer ?
#
loop_
_entity_poly.entity_id
_entity_poly.type
_entity_poly.pdbx_seq_one_letter_code
_entity_poly.pdbx_strand_id
1 'polypeptide(L)'
;MSFLYAAPDFVAAAATDLASIGSSINAASVAAAAPTTRILAAGSDEVSTAIAGMFAAHAQAYQALSTQADLFHAQFVQLLNSGASAYTGAEAANASPLQPVLDAVNAPSQALTGRPLIGNGADGAAGTGQNGGDGGWLIGSGGRGGSGGVGQKGGNGGSAGLWGDGGNGGLGGEGVQGGPGHPGQAGGNGGNGGNAGLLQGVAGNGAAGGLGGNGGTVGTGQSTNGGAGGDGGSGGSAGLFGGGGAGALGGDGGNGVGSDGSGGGAGSGGDGGNGGFFYGDGGNGADAGSPGAGQSSFGSLGIAGEGDGGDGGNAFLIGNGGNGGAAAAFGFPGFGGNGGLLFGKAGADGPGR
;
A
#
# COMPACT_ATOMS: atom_id res chain seq x y z
N MET A 1 26.23 28.00 0.17
CA MET A 1 24.96 28.03 -0.59
C MET A 1 23.88 27.43 0.29
N SER A 2 22.75 28.08 0.46
CA SER A 2 21.61 27.51 1.22
C SER A 2 20.78 26.64 0.28
N PHE A 3 20.59 25.37 0.62
CA PHE A 3 19.65 24.49 -0.08
C PHE A 3 18.24 24.73 0.48
N LEU A 4 17.25 24.80 -0.41
CA LEU A 4 15.84 24.95 -0.05
C LEU A 4 15.15 23.64 -0.43
N TYR A 5 14.57 22.96 0.57
CA TYR A 5 13.83 21.71 0.38
C TYR A 5 12.35 22.01 0.54
N ALA A 6 11.58 21.79 -0.54
CA ALA A 6 10.12 21.91 -0.53
C ALA A 6 9.52 20.50 -0.69
N ALA A 7 8.35 20.27 -0.09
CA ALA A 7 7.64 19.00 -0.20
C ALA A 7 6.24 19.24 -0.79
N PRO A 8 6.11 19.43 -2.12
CA PRO A 8 4.88 19.90 -2.75
C PRO A 8 3.69 18.98 -2.54
N ASP A 9 3.92 17.66 -2.48
CA ASP A 9 2.87 16.66 -2.27
C ASP A 9 2.22 16.79 -0.89
N PHE A 10 3.01 17.07 0.15
CA PHE A 10 2.47 17.32 1.50
C PHE A 10 1.67 18.63 1.55
N VAL A 11 2.10 19.66 0.81
CA VAL A 11 1.37 20.94 0.72
C VAL A 11 0.03 20.75 -0.01
N ALA A 12 0.01 19.95 -1.08
CA ALA A 12 -1.22 19.62 -1.81
C ALA A 12 -2.20 18.79 -0.97
N ALA A 13 -1.70 17.80 -0.23
CA ALA A 13 -2.50 17.01 0.71
C ALA A 13 -3.10 17.90 1.81
N ALA A 14 -2.29 18.75 2.44
CA ALA A 14 -2.76 19.70 3.44
C ALA A 14 -3.80 20.68 2.88
N ALA A 15 -3.67 21.11 1.62
CA ALA A 15 -4.67 21.97 0.97
C ALA A 15 -6.02 21.25 0.79
N THR A 16 -6.02 19.94 0.52
CA THR A 16 -7.23 19.11 0.42
C THR A 16 -7.90 18.90 1.78
N ASP A 17 -7.10 18.66 2.82
CA ASP A 17 -7.60 18.57 4.20
C ASP A 17 -8.23 19.89 4.64
N LEU A 18 -7.57 21.01 4.37
CA LEU A 18 -8.09 22.35 4.66
C LEU A 18 -9.39 22.62 3.91
N ALA A 19 -9.51 22.23 2.64
CA ALA A 19 -10.76 22.36 1.88
C ALA A 19 -11.91 21.58 2.56
N SER A 20 -11.63 20.38 3.04
CA SER A 20 -12.60 19.52 3.76
C SER A 20 -13.03 20.12 5.10
N ILE A 21 -12.08 20.68 5.85
CA ILE A 21 -12.34 21.43 7.10
C ILE A 21 -13.24 22.64 6.81
N GLY A 22 -12.90 23.44 5.79
CA GLY A 22 -13.70 24.60 5.39
C GLY A 22 -15.14 24.23 5.03
N SER A 23 -15.31 23.16 4.26
CA SER A 23 -16.64 22.61 3.93
C SER A 23 -17.44 22.21 5.18
N SER A 24 -16.79 21.52 6.11
CA SER A 24 -17.42 21.07 7.36
C SER A 24 -17.84 22.24 8.26
N ILE A 25 -16.98 23.26 8.38
CA ILE A 25 -17.27 24.48 9.16
C ILE A 25 -18.43 25.26 8.54
N ASN A 26 -18.45 25.42 7.21
CA ASN A 26 -19.54 26.10 6.52
C ASN A 26 -20.87 25.35 6.71
N ALA A 27 -20.87 24.02 6.53
CA ALA A 27 -22.06 23.20 6.78
C ALA A 27 -22.59 23.34 8.22
N ALA A 28 -21.70 23.34 9.22
CA ALA A 28 -22.07 23.56 10.61
C ALA A 28 -22.62 24.98 10.85
N SER A 29 -22.00 26.01 10.26
CA SER A 29 -22.44 27.41 10.38
C SER A 29 -23.83 27.61 9.77
N VAL A 30 -24.10 26.99 8.62
CA VAL A 30 -25.41 27.00 7.94
C VAL A 30 -26.46 26.26 8.79
N ALA A 31 -26.13 25.08 9.32
CA ALA A 31 -27.05 24.32 10.18
C ALA A 31 -27.43 25.07 11.47
N ALA A 32 -26.48 25.82 12.04
CA ALA A 32 -26.68 26.62 13.25
C ALA A 32 -27.44 27.94 13.00
N ALA A 33 -27.55 28.42 11.76
CA ALA A 33 -28.09 29.74 11.44
C ALA A 33 -29.55 29.92 11.92
N ALA A 34 -30.45 29.00 11.58
CA ALA A 34 -31.87 29.09 11.96
C ALA A 34 -32.12 28.97 13.47
N PRO A 35 -31.57 27.97 14.20
CA PRO A 35 -31.83 27.84 15.64
C PRO A 35 -31.24 28.97 16.49
N THR A 36 -30.16 29.63 16.02
CA THR A 36 -29.52 30.72 16.79
C THR A 36 -30.10 32.10 16.51
N THR A 37 -30.64 32.33 15.31
CA THR A 37 -31.25 33.64 14.94
C THR A 37 -32.72 33.74 15.30
N ARG A 38 -33.39 32.62 15.61
CA ARG A 38 -34.83 32.56 15.90
C ARG A 38 -35.13 32.17 17.36
N ILE A 39 -34.29 32.59 18.29
CA ILE A 39 -34.51 32.37 19.72
C ILE A 39 -35.76 33.15 20.16
N LEU A 40 -36.70 32.46 20.80
CA LEU A 40 -37.91 33.05 21.35
C LEU A 40 -37.64 33.61 22.75
N ALA A 41 -38.33 34.69 23.11
CA ALA A 41 -38.31 35.22 24.47
C ALA A 41 -38.87 34.17 25.46
N ALA A 42 -38.19 33.98 26.60
CA ALA A 42 -38.58 33.00 27.60
C ALA A 42 -39.87 33.38 28.36
N GLY A 43 -40.15 34.68 28.46
CA GLY A 43 -41.36 35.25 29.04
C GLY A 43 -41.88 36.42 28.19
N SER A 44 -43.09 36.90 28.49
CA SER A 44 -43.70 38.05 27.80
C SER A 44 -43.17 39.42 28.28
N ASP A 45 -42.15 39.41 29.14
CA ASP A 45 -41.53 40.62 29.65
C ASP A 45 -40.51 41.21 28.67
N GLU A 46 -40.25 42.50 28.82
CA GLU A 46 -39.34 43.26 27.97
C GLU A 46 -37.88 42.80 28.14
N VAL A 47 -37.50 42.27 29.30
CA VAL A 47 -36.13 41.77 29.57
C VAL A 47 -35.88 40.48 28.79
N SER A 48 -36.81 39.52 28.83
CA SER A 48 -36.77 38.30 28.01
C SER A 48 -36.73 38.60 26.51
N THR A 49 -37.49 39.60 26.06
CA THR A 49 -37.51 40.05 24.66
C THR A 49 -36.18 40.69 24.27
N ALA A 50 -35.60 41.54 25.11
CA ALA A 50 -34.31 42.18 24.86
C ALA A 50 -33.15 41.16 24.81
N ILE A 51 -33.16 40.16 25.71
CA ILE A 51 -32.15 39.08 25.73
C ILE A 51 -32.23 38.24 24.45
N ALA A 52 -33.43 37.83 24.01
CA ALA A 52 -33.62 37.12 22.75
C ALA A 52 -33.11 37.95 21.55
N GLY A 53 -33.40 39.25 21.54
CA GLY A 53 -32.91 40.19 20.52
C GLY A 53 -31.38 40.32 20.49
N MET A 54 -30.71 40.37 21.65
CA MET A 54 -29.25 40.38 21.75
C MET A 54 -28.64 39.12 21.12
N PHE A 55 -29.16 37.93 21.45
CA PHE A 55 -28.64 36.68 20.88
C PHE A 55 -28.86 36.59 19.37
N ALA A 56 -30.02 37.04 18.87
CA ALA A 56 -30.28 37.08 17.43
C ALA A 56 -29.32 38.03 16.70
N ALA A 57 -29.04 39.22 17.25
CA ALA A 57 -28.08 40.16 16.68
C ALA A 57 -26.64 39.59 16.69
N HIS A 58 -26.24 38.91 17.77
CA HIS A 58 -24.93 38.24 17.84
C HIS A 58 -24.81 37.11 16.80
N ALA A 59 -25.86 36.30 16.63
CA ALA A 59 -25.89 35.24 15.63
C ALA A 59 -25.79 35.80 14.20
N GLN A 60 -26.46 36.92 13.89
CA GLN A 60 -26.33 37.58 12.60
C GLN A 60 -24.91 38.12 12.34
N ALA A 61 -24.28 38.71 13.35
CA ALA A 61 -22.89 39.16 13.27
C ALA A 61 -21.92 37.98 13.05
N TYR A 62 -22.16 36.86 13.72
CA TYR A 62 -21.40 35.62 13.51
C TYR A 62 -21.53 35.12 12.06
N GLN A 63 -22.75 35.07 11.50
CA GLN A 63 -22.97 34.61 10.11
C GLN A 63 -22.24 35.49 9.09
N ALA A 64 -22.25 36.81 9.28
CA ALA A 64 -21.51 37.74 8.42
C ALA A 64 -19.99 37.50 8.49
N LEU A 65 -19.45 37.26 9.70
CA LEU A 65 -18.04 36.93 9.89
C LEU A 65 -17.69 35.56 9.28
N SER A 66 -18.56 34.54 9.42
CA SER A 66 -18.36 33.23 8.81
C SER A 66 -18.24 33.31 7.30
N THR A 67 -19.06 34.13 6.63
CA THR A 67 -18.95 34.33 5.17
C THR A 67 -17.60 34.96 4.79
N GLN A 68 -17.10 35.92 5.58
CA GLN A 68 -15.79 36.53 5.34
C GLN A 68 -14.65 35.53 5.59
N ALA A 69 -14.77 34.70 6.63
CA ALA A 69 -13.83 33.64 6.93
C ALA A 69 -13.79 32.57 5.82
N ASP A 70 -14.93 32.18 5.28
CA ASP A 70 -15.03 31.22 4.17
C ASP A 70 -14.31 31.72 2.92
N LEU A 71 -14.45 33.01 2.58
CA LEU A 71 -13.75 33.62 1.45
C LEU A 71 -12.23 33.66 1.66
N PHE A 72 -11.79 34.06 2.85
CA PHE A 72 -10.37 34.04 3.21
C PHE A 72 -9.80 32.63 3.13
N HIS A 73 -10.53 31.65 3.68
CA HIS A 73 -10.14 30.24 3.69
C HIS A 73 -10.01 29.69 2.26
N ALA A 74 -10.98 29.99 1.39
CA ALA A 74 -10.92 29.59 -0.01
C ALA A 74 -9.70 30.18 -0.74
N GLN A 75 -9.40 31.46 -0.52
CA GLN A 75 -8.21 32.12 -1.08
C GLN A 75 -6.90 31.52 -0.55
N PHE A 76 -6.86 31.20 0.74
CA PHE A 76 -5.70 30.56 1.37
C PHE A 76 -5.43 29.17 0.75
N VAL A 77 -6.45 28.32 0.62
CA VAL A 77 -6.34 27.01 -0.04
C VAL A 77 -5.91 27.15 -1.49
N GLN A 78 -6.44 28.14 -2.22
CA GLN A 78 -6.04 28.41 -3.60
C GLN A 78 -4.56 28.81 -3.71
N LEU A 79 -4.08 29.66 -2.79
CA LEU A 79 -2.68 30.10 -2.76
C LEU A 79 -1.72 28.96 -2.40
N LEU A 80 -2.11 28.05 -1.50
CA LEU A 80 -1.33 26.85 -1.19
C LEU A 80 -1.17 25.95 -2.43
N ASN A 81 -2.26 25.71 -3.16
CA ASN A 81 -2.22 24.91 -4.38
C ASN A 81 -1.36 25.55 -5.48
N SER A 82 -1.45 26.87 -5.66
CA SER A 82 -0.63 27.58 -6.65
C SER A 82 0.85 27.61 -6.26
N GLY A 83 1.16 27.77 -4.97
CA GLY A 83 2.51 27.67 -4.42
C GLY A 83 3.12 26.29 -4.65
N ALA A 84 2.39 25.21 -4.37
CA ALA A 84 2.84 23.84 -4.63
C ALA A 84 3.16 23.62 -6.12
N SER A 85 2.29 24.10 -7.02
CA SER A 85 2.47 24.01 -8.47
C SER A 85 3.68 24.82 -8.96
N ALA A 86 3.98 25.95 -8.32
CA ALA A 86 5.15 26.76 -8.65
C ALA A 86 6.46 26.06 -8.28
N TYR A 87 6.50 25.36 -7.14
CA TYR A 87 7.68 24.57 -6.73
C TYR A 87 7.91 23.38 -7.66
N THR A 88 6.88 22.62 -8.01
CA THR A 88 7.01 21.50 -8.96
C THR A 88 7.43 21.99 -10.36
N GLY A 89 6.86 23.11 -10.81
CA GLY A 89 7.25 23.75 -12.08
C GLY A 89 8.70 24.22 -12.10
N ALA A 90 9.20 24.77 -10.99
CA ALA A 90 10.59 25.19 -10.86
C ALA A 90 11.56 24.00 -10.91
N GLU A 91 11.23 22.88 -10.27
CA GLU A 91 12.04 21.65 -10.34
C GLU A 91 12.11 21.11 -11.77
N ALA A 92 10.96 21.02 -12.46
CA ALA A 92 10.90 20.57 -13.85
C ALA A 92 11.70 21.49 -14.80
N ALA A 93 11.60 22.81 -14.64
CA ALA A 93 12.34 23.77 -15.44
C ALA A 93 13.85 23.67 -15.23
N ASN A 94 14.29 23.35 -14.01
CA ASN A 94 15.71 23.15 -13.68
C ASN A 94 16.24 21.79 -14.17
N ALA A 95 15.41 20.76 -14.26
CA ALA A 95 15.79 19.44 -14.76
C ALA A 95 15.82 19.35 -16.30
N SER A 96 14.92 20.05 -16.98
CA SER A 96 14.72 19.98 -18.44
C SER A 96 16.00 20.17 -19.28
N PRO A 97 16.92 21.11 -18.98
CA PRO A 97 18.15 21.28 -19.74
C PRO A 97 19.13 20.10 -19.64
N LEU A 98 18.99 19.24 -18.63
CA LEU A 98 19.87 18.08 -18.40
C LEU A 98 19.40 16.83 -19.15
N GLN A 99 18.14 16.79 -19.61
CA GLN A 99 17.58 15.61 -20.27
C GLN A 99 18.35 15.19 -21.54
N PRO A 100 18.71 16.10 -22.47
CA PRO A 100 19.48 15.71 -23.66
C PRO A 100 20.86 15.14 -23.33
N VAL A 101 21.47 15.59 -22.23
CA VAL A 101 22.76 15.08 -21.76
C VAL A 101 22.60 13.67 -21.20
N LEU A 102 21.56 13.42 -20.42
CA LEU A 102 21.24 12.06 -19.92
C LEU A 102 20.95 11.10 -21.07
N ASP A 103 20.18 11.53 -22.08
CA ASP A 103 19.87 10.71 -23.25
C ASP A 103 21.15 10.35 -24.02
N ALA A 104 22.07 11.31 -24.20
CA ALA A 104 23.36 11.08 -24.85
C ALA A 104 24.26 10.12 -24.05
N VAL A 105 24.26 10.22 -22.71
CA VAL A 105 25.00 9.31 -21.82
C VAL A 105 24.41 7.90 -21.84
N ASN A 106 23.09 7.77 -21.92
CA ASN A 106 22.39 6.49 -21.92
C ASN A 106 22.36 5.80 -23.29
N ALA A 107 22.49 6.55 -24.40
CA ALA A 107 22.34 6.00 -25.74
C ALA A 107 23.22 4.76 -26.02
N PRO A 108 24.52 4.74 -25.65
CA PRO A 108 25.35 3.56 -25.87
C PRO A 108 24.88 2.33 -25.09
N SER A 109 24.57 2.48 -23.79
CA SER A 109 24.13 1.35 -22.97
C SER A 109 22.75 0.85 -23.38
N GLN A 110 21.84 1.77 -23.74
CA GLN A 110 20.51 1.45 -24.21
C GLN A 110 20.58 0.67 -25.53
N ALA A 111 21.46 1.07 -26.45
CA ALA A 111 21.67 0.35 -27.71
C ALA A 111 22.31 -1.04 -27.52
N LEU A 112 23.20 -1.20 -26.53
CA LEU A 112 23.91 -2.46 -26.30
C LEU A 112 23.15 -3.46 -25.43
N THR A 113 22.37 -2.97 -24.46
CA THR A 113 21.79 -3.81 -23.39
C THR A 113 20.28 -3.67 -23.25
N GLY A 114 19.66 -2.69 -23.91
CA GLY A 114 18.25 -2.34 -23.70
C GLY A 114 17.96 -1.67 -22.35
N ARG A 115 18.99 -1.39 -21.53
CA ARG A 115 18.90 -0.70 -20.25
C ARG A 115 19.74 0.58 -20.22
N PRO A 116 19.25 1.66 -19.59
CA PRO A 116 20.01 2.89 -19.45
C PRO A 116 21.19 2.67 -18.50
N LEU A 117 22.20 3.52 -18.61
CA LEU A 117 23.32 3.54 -17.69
C LEU A 117 22.90 4.24 -16.40
N ILE A 118 22.17 5.34 -16.54
CA ILE A 118 21.67 6.18 -15.46
C ILE A 118 20.17 6.43 -15.69
N GLY A 119 19.35 6.14 -14.69
CA GLY A 119 17.92 6.42 -14.71
C GLY A 119 17.14 5.44 -13.86
N ASN A 120 16.06 5.92 -13.25
CA ASN A 120 15.17 5.04 -12.51
C ASN A 120 14.36 4.18 -13.49
N GLY A 121 13.98 2.99 -13.03
CA GLY A 121 13.04 2.14 -13.72
C GLY A 121 11.63 2.74 -13.70
N ALA A 122 10.87 2.50 -14.77
CA ALA A 122 9.48 2.96 -14.84
C ALA A 122 8.60 2.11 -13.92
N ASP A 123 7.68 2.75 -13.19
CA ASP A 123 6.67 2.04 -12.42
C ASP A 123 5.72 1.28 -13.35
N GLY A 124 5.30 0.08 -12.93
CA GLY A 124 4.28 -0.68 -13.61
C GLY A 124 2.90 -0.03 -13.47
N ALA A 125 2.09 -0.09 -14.52
CA ALA A 125 0.75 0.49 -14.49
C ALA A 125 -0.16 -0.23 -13.48
N ALA A 126 -0.84 0.53 -12.62
CA ALA A 126 -1.77 -0.02 -11.64
C ALA A 126 -2.95 -0.76 -12.30
N GLY A 127 -3.40 -1.84 -11.68
CA GLY A 127 -4.48 -2.70 -12.17
C GLY A 127 -4.11 -3.60 -13.37
N THR A 128 -2.85 -3.61 -13.79
CA THR A 128 -2.39 -4.42 -14.94
C THR A 128 -1.50 -5.60 -14.54
N GLY A 129 -0.94 -5.59 -13.33
CA GLY A 129 0.10 -6.54 -12.92
C GLY A 129 1.42 -6.37 -13.68
N GLN A 130 1.64 -5.23 -14.34
CA GLN A 130 2.88 -4.95 -15.06
C GLN A 130 4.04 -4.82 -14.07
N ASN A 131 5.16 -5.46 -14.37
CA ASN A 131 6.37 -5.32 -13.58
C ASN A 131 6.91 -3.88 -13.66
N GLY A 132 7.51 -3.42 -12.56
CA GLY A 132 8.38 -2.26 -12.58
C GLY A 132 9.59 -2.53 -13.46
N GLY A 133 10.00 -1.54 -14.24
CA GLY A 133 11.24 -1.57 -15.00
C GLY A 133 12.44 -1.58 -14.06
N ASP A 134 13.52 -2.20 -14.50
CA ASP A 134 14.77 -2.11 -13.76
C ASP A 134 15.37 -0.70 -13.82
N GLY A 135 16.10 -0.32 -12.77
CA GLY A 135 16.95 0.87 -12.76
C GLY A 135 18.14 0.74 -13.70
N GLY A 136 18.80 1.86 -13.97
CA GLY A 136 20.00 1.92 -14.80
C GLY A 136 21.16 1.11 -14.23
N TRP A 137 22.09 0.71 -15.10
CA TRP A 137 23.21 -0.15 -14.70
C TRP A 137 24.10 0.46 -13.62
N LEU A 138 24.33 1.77 -13.66
CA LEU A 138 25.22 2.47 -12.74
C LEU A 138 24.44 3.13 -11.62
N ILE A 139 23.43 3.94 -11.97
CA ILE A 139 22.63 4.69 -11.00
C ILE A 139 21.17 4.59 -11.41
N GLY A 140 20.33 4.13 -10.51
CA GLY A 140 18.89 4.14 -10.70
C GLY A 140 18.21 3.13 -9.81
N SER A 141 17.15 3.59 -9.15
CA SER A 141 16.26 2.70 -8.42
C SER A 141 15.35 1.96 -9.40
N GLY A 142 14.98 0.73 -9.08
CA GLY A 142 13.96 0.00 -9.82
C GLY A 142 12.56 0.59 -9.62
N GLY A 143 11.73 0.49 -10.64
CA GLY A 143 10.33 0.93 -10.58
C GLY A 143 9.50 -0.02 -9.72
N ARG A 144 8.42 0.49 -9.14
CA ARG A 144 7.44 -0.33 -8.41
C ARG A 144 6.65 -1.21 -9.38
N GLY A 145 6.28 -2.40 -8.92
CA GLY A 145 5.33 -3.25 -9.63
C GLY A 145 3.92 -2.65 -9.61
N GLY A 146 3.23 -2.72 -10.75
CA GLY A 146 1.82 -2.33 -10.84
C GLY A 146 0.93 -3.34 -10.12
N SER A 147 -0.10 -2.87 -9.43
CA SER A 147 -1.09 -3.77 -8.82
C SER A 147 -1.78 -4.64 -9.89
N GLY A 148 -2.18 -5.85 -9.50
CA GLY A 148 -2.98 -6.73 -10.33
C GLY A 148 -4.39 -6.20 -10.52
N GLY A 149 -4.95 -6.40 -11.71
CA GLY A 149 -6.39 -6.29 -11.91
C GLY A 149 -7.11 -7.46 -11.22
N VAL A 150 -8.44 -7.47 -11.26
CA VAL A 150 -9.28 -8.52 -10.66
C VAL A 150 -8.76 -9.94 -10.94
N GLY A 151 -8.46 -10.70 -9.88
CA GLY A 151 -7.91 -12.06 -9.92
C GLY A 151 -6.52 -12.20 -10.58
N GLN A 152 -5.88 -11.10 -10.98
CA GLN A 152 -4.57 -11.09 -11.62
C GLN A 152 -3.47 -10.83 -10.60
N LYS A 153 -2.29 -11.42 -10.84
CA LYS A 153 -1.12 -11.16 -10.01
C LYS A 153 -0.69 -9.68 -10.07
N GLY A 154 -0.08 -9.21 -9.00
CA GLY A 154 0.70 -7.99 -9.00
C GLY A 154 2.00 -8.14 -9.79
N GLY A 155 2.51 -7.03 -10.31
CA GLY A 155 3.79 -6.97 -10.99
C GLY A 155 4.94 -7.01 -10.00
N ASN A 156 6.07 -7.58 -10.40
CA ASN A 156 7.28 -7.52 -9.59
C ASN A 156 7.86 -6.10 -9.58
N GLY A 157 8.51 -5.71 -8.49
CA GLY A 157 9.37 -4.53 -8.48
C GLY A 157 10.62 -4.72 -9.33
N GLY A 158 11.07 -3.66 -9.98
CA GLY A 158 12.29 -3.65 -10.77
C GLY A 158 13.53 -3.69 -9.87
N SER A 159 14.61 -4.28 -10.36
CA SER A 159 15.89 -4.28 -9.62
C SER A 159 16.69 -3.02 -9.90
N ALA A 160 17.48 -2.58 -8.92
CA ALA A 160 18.52 -1.58 -9.16
C ALA A 160 19.77 -2.19 -9.82
N GLY A 161 20.68 -1.32 -10.30
CA GLY A 161 21.96 -1.71 -10.88
C GLY A 161 23.09 -1.72 -9.85
N LEU A 162 24.10 -0.87 -10.03
CA LEU A 162 25.22 -0.73 -9.10
C LEU A 162 24.80 0.06 -7.85
N TRP A 163 24.10 1.18 -8.03
CA TRP A 163 23.55 2.03 -6.99
C TRP A 163 22.07 2.26 -7.22
N GLY A 164 21.29 2.18 -6.14
CA GLY A 164 19.86 2.45 -6.17
C GLY A 164 19.07 1.44 -5.36
N ASP A 165 17.80 1.75 -5.15
CA ASP A 165 16.89 0.90 -4.38
C ASP A 165 16.12 -0.04 -5.30
N GLY A 166 15.81 -1.23 -4.82
CA GLY A 166 14.87 -2.12 -5.49
C GLY A 166 13.45 -1.57 -5.40
N GLY A 167 12.66 -1.74 -6.46
CA GLY A 167 11.25 -1.37 -6.45
C GLY A 167 10.43 -2.32 -5.60
N ASN A 168 9.36 -1.84 -4.97
CA ASN A 168 8.42 -2.72 -4.28
C ASN A 168 7.58 -3.52 -5.29
N GLY A 169 7.13 -4.71 -4.91
CA GLY A 169 6.12 -5.45 -5.65
C GLY A 169 4.76 -4.73 -5.71
N GLY A 170 3.94 -5.12 -6.67
CA GLY A 170 2.54 -4.68 -6.79
C GLY A 170 1.59 -5.64 -6.06
N LEU A 171 0.50 -5.12 -5.50
CA LEU A 171 -0.51 -5.96 -4.84
C LEU A 171 -1.14 -6.96 -5.80
N GLY A 172 -1.47 -8.15 -5.30
CA GLY A 172 -2.33 -9.10 -6.00
C GLY A 172 -3.77 -8.59 -6.10
N GLY A 173 -4.43 -8.82 -7.23
CA GLY A 173 -5.81 -8.38 -7.43
C GLY A 173 -6.81 -9.31 -6.77
N GLU A 174 -7.87 -8.75 -6.18
CA GLU A 174 -8.91 -9.52 -5.51
C GLU A 174 -9.70 -10.42 -6.48
N GLY A 175 -10.05 -11.62 -6.01
CA GLY A 175 -10.94 -12.54 -6.69
C GLY A 175 -12.40 -12.08 -6.61
N VAL A 176 -13.15 -12.30 -7.68
CA VAL A 176 -14.59 -11.96 -7.72
C VAL A 176 -15.42 -13.04 -7.06
N GLN A 177 -16.51 -12.62 -6.41
CA GLN A 177 -17.58 -13.52 -6.04
C GLN A 177 -18.10 -14.32 -7.26
N GLY A 178 -18.36 -15.61 -7.05
CA GLY A 178 -18.97 -16.46 -8.05
C GLY A 178 -20.37 -15.98 -8.46
N GLY A 179 -20.70 -16.08 -9.74
CA GLY A 179 -22.09 -15.95 -10.20
C GLY A 179 -22.97 -17.07 -9.62
N PRO A 180 -24.31 -16.99 -9.73
CA PRO A 180 -25.18 -18.05 -9.23
C PRO A 180 -24.76 -19.45 -9.71
N GLY A 181 -24.56 -20.39 -8.80
CA GLY A 181 -24.08 -21.74 -9.09
C GLY A 181 -22.59 -21.88 -9.44
N HIS A 182 -21.80 -20.80 -9.37
CA HIS A 182 -20.37 -20.81 -9.67
C HIS A 182 -19.51 -20.55 -8.43
N PRO A 183 -18.29 -21.14 -8.34
CA PRO A 183 -17.36 -20.84 -7.26
C PRO A 183 -16.82 -19.41 -7.36
N GLY A 184 -16.28 -18.91 -6.25
CA GLY A 184 -15.51 -17.67 -6.23
C GLY A 184 -14.20 -17.80 -6.99
N GLN A 185 -13.74 -16.71 -7.57
CA GLN A 185 -12.44 -16.67 -8.25
C GLN A 185 -11.31 -16.55 -7.23
N ALA A 186 -10.15 -17.11 -7.54
CA ALA A 186 -8.97 -16.93 -6.70
C ALA A 186 -8.50 -15.47 -6.71
N GLY A 187 -7.89 -15.04 -5.62
CA GLY A 187 -7.09 -13.82 -5.59
C GLY A 187 -5.79 -14.02 -6.36
N GLY A 188 -5.28 -12.95 -6.96
CA GLY A 188 -3.98 -12.95 -7.62
C GLY A 188 -2.84 -12.86 -6.61
N ASN A 189 -1.70 -13.45 -6.92
CA ASN A 189 -0.52 -13.35 -6.05
C ASN A 189 0.04 -11.92 -6.01
N GLY A 190 0.64 -11.54 -4.90
CA GLY A 190 1.43 -10.33 -4.80
C GLY A 190 2.72 -10.41 -5.63
N GLY A 191 3.20 -9.24 -6.06
CA GLY A 191 4.47 -9.13 -6.76
C GLY A 191 5.65 -9.18 -5.81
N ASN A 192 6.76 -9.73 -6.29
CA ASN A 192 8.01 -9.74 -5.52
C ASN A 192 8.66 -8.36 -5.50
N GLY A 193 9.41 -8.07 -4.44
CA GLY A 193 10.29 -6.92 -4.38
C GLY A 193 11.50 -7.06 -5.30
N GLY A 194 11.98 -5.94 -5.83
CA GLY A 194 13.19 -5.86 -6.64
C GLY A 194 14.45 -5.86 -5.78
N ASN A 195 15.56 -6.32 -6.36
CA ASN A 195 16.84 -6.34 -5.64
C ASN A 195 17.42 -4.93 -5.49
N ALA A 196 18.12 -4.69 -4.39
CA ALA A 196 18.89 -3.47 -4.17
C ALA A 196 20.10 -3.38 -5.10
N GLY A 197 20.69 -2.19 -5.18
CA GLY A 197 21.94 -1.97 -5.89
C GLY A 197 23.08 -2.80 -5.33
N LEU A 198 23.99 -3.22 -6.21
CA LEU A 198 25.12 -4.07 -5.82
C LEU A 198 25.97 -3.44 -4.71
N LEU A 199 26.31 -2.15 -4.79
CA LEU A 199 27.16 -1.50 -3.78
C LEU A 199 26.34 -1.01 -2.59
N GLN A 200 25.21 -0.36 -2.84
CA GLN A 200 24.33 0.13 -1.80
C GLN A 200 22.94 0.37 -2.36
N GLY A 201 21.95 0.09 -1.53
CA GLY A 201 20.54 0.36 -1.77
C GLY A 201 19.69 -0.34 -0.73
N VAL A 202 18.42 -0.01 -0.71
CA VAL A 202 17.39 -0.73 0.02
C VAL A 202 16.72 -1.71 -0.93
N ALA A 203 16.57 -2.96 -0.52
CA ALA A 203 15.85 -3.92 -1.34
C ALA A 203 14.34 -3.65 -1.28
N GLY A 204 13.65 -3.93 -2.37
CA GLY A 204 12.20 -3.74 -2.46
C GLY A 204 11.47 -4.76 -1.60
N ASN A 205 10.36 -4.36 -1.01
CA ASN A 205 9.48 -5.30 -0.31
C ASN A 205 8.60 -6.05 -1.31
N GLY A 206 8.22 -7.27 -0.96
CA GLY A 206 7.10 -7.95 -1.60
C GLY A 206 5.78 -7.21 -1.35
N ALA A 207 4.74 -7.62 -2.06
CA ALA A 207 3.39 -7.07 -1.89
C ALA A 207 2.38 -8.16 -1.55
N ALA A 208 1.30 -7.79 -0.87
CA ALA A 208 0.33 -8.78 -0.40
C ALA A 208 -0.39 -9.47 -1.56
N GLY A 209 -0.78 -10.72 -1.32
CA GLY A 209 -1.69 -11.46 -2.19
C GLY A 209 -3.12 -10.93 -2.13
N GLY A 210 -3.86 -11.11 -3.22
CA GLY A 210 -5.26 -10.72 -3.32
C GLY A 210 -6.17 -11.67 -2.55
N LEU A 211 -7.29 -11.16 -2.05
CA LEU A 211 -8.30 -11.98 -1.39
C LEU A 211 -8.99 -12.91 -2.39
N GLY A 212 -9.36 -14.11 -1.96
CA GLY A 212 -10.21 -15.02 -2.71
C GLY A 212 -11.68 -14.58 -2.70
N GLY A 213 -12.35 -14.71 -3.84
CA GLY A 213 -13.76 -14.38 -3.98
C GLY A 213 -14.67 -15.39 -3.28
N ASN A 214 -15.81 -14.96 -2.76
CA ASN A 214 -16.80 -15.87 -2.18
C ASN A 214 -17.48 -16.75 -3.24
N GLY A 215 -17.98 -17.91 -2.85
CA GLY A 215 -18.88 -18.72 -3.66
C GLY A 215 -20.14 -17.95 -4.08
N GLY A 216 -20.70 -18.31 -5.22
CA GLY A 216 -21.94 -17.73 -5.72
C GLY A 216 -23.19 -18.31 -5.07
N THR A 217 -24.27 -17.53 -5.08
CA THR A 217 -25.55 -17.98 -4.53
C THR A 217 -26.07 -19.25 -5.21
N VAL A 218 -26.76 -20.10 -4.46
CA VAL A 218 -27.23 -21.42 -4.89
C VAL A 218 -28.64 -21.71 -4.39
N GLY A 219 -29.36 -22.56 -5.12
CA GLY A 219 -30.67 -23.07 -4.69
C GLY A 219 -30.56 -24.11 -3.56
N THR A 220 -31.71 -24.53 -3.03
CA THR A 220 -31.77 -25.54 -1.95
C THR A 220 -31.07 -26.84 -2.36
N GLY A 221 -30.12 -27.31 -1.54
CA GLY A 221 -29.39 -28.56 -1.77
C GLY A 221 -28.21 -28.45 -2.75
N GLN A 222 -27.83 -27.24 -3.15
CA GLN A 222 -26.64 -26.97 -3.96
C GLN A 222 -25.58 -26.23 -3.13
N SER A 223 -24.33 -26.26 -3.59
CA SER A 223 -23.22 -25.54 -2.98
C SER A 223 -22.24 -24.97 -4.00
N THR A 224 -21.50 -23.94 -3.60
CA THR A 224 -20.37 -23.37 -4.31
C THR A 224 -19.21 -23.12 -3.35
N ASN A 225 -18.00 -23.21 -3.88
CA ASN A 225 -16.79 -23.00 -3.10
C ASN A 225 -16.33 -21.55 -3.18
N GLY A 226 -15.65 -21.08 -2.13
CA GLY A 226 -14.85 -19.86 -2.22
C GLY A 226 -13.58 -20.06 -3.05
N GLY A 227 -13.08 -18.99 -3.63
CA GLY A 227 -11.79 -18.94 -4.30
C GLY A 227 -10.65 -18.85 -3.29
N ALA A 228 -9.48 -19.40 -3.62
CA ALA A 228 -8.30 -19.29 -2.77
C ALA A 228 -7.79 -17.84 -2.70
N GLY A 229 -7.15 -17.48 -1.59
CA GLY A 229 -6.33 -16.27 -1.52
C GLY A 229 -5.07 -16.42 -2.37
N GLY A 230 -4.54 -15.30 -2.88
CA GLY A 230 -3.27 -15.28 -3.59
C GLY A 230 -2.09 -15.29 -2.62
N ASP A 231 -0.95 -15.82 -3.03
CA ASP A 231 0.26 -15.79 -2.19
C ASP A 231 0.81 -14.36 -2.07
N GLY A 232 1.48 -14.06 -0.95
CA GLY A 232 2.25 -12.85 -0.79
C GLY A 232 3.55 -12.89 -1.61
N GLY A 233 4.00 -11.72 -2.06
CA GLY A 233 5.27 -11.59 -2.77
C GLY A 233 6.47 -11.67 -1.83
N SER A 234 7.57 -12.25 -2.30
CA SER A 234 8.83 -12.27 -1.57
C SER A 234 9.52 -10.89 -1.59
N GLY A 235 10.32 -10.59 -0.57
CA GLY A 235 11.19 -9.43 -0.55
C GLY A 235 12.41 -9.58 -1.48
N GLY A 236 12.91 -8.46 -1.97
CA GLY A 236 14.14 -8.41 -2.77
C GLY A 236 15.39 -8.62 -1.92
N SER A 237 16.48 -9.06 -2.53
CA SER A 237 17.76 -9.20 -1.83
C SER A 237 18.60 -7.92 -1.90
N ALA A 238 19.43 -7.71 -0.89
CA ALA A 238 20.46 -6.68 -0.90
C ALA A 238 21.71 -7.11 -1.67
N GLY A 239 22.60 -6.14 -1.96
CA GLY A 239 23.89 -6.37 -2.61
C GLY A 239 25.02 -6.65 -1.62
N LEU A 240 26.07 -5.82 -1.63
CA LEU A 240 27.19 -5.87 -0.70
C LEU A 240 26.80 -5.34 0.69
N PHE A 241 25.98 -4.29 0.71
CA PHE A 241 25.52 -3.60 1.90
C PHE A 241 24.01 -3.36 1.81
N GLY A 242 23.32 -3.42 2.95
CA GLY A 242 21.88 -3.13 3.06
C GLY A 242 21.07 -4.33 3.53
N GLY A 243 19.87 -4.08 4.05
CA GLY A 243 18.96 -5.14 4.48
C GLY A 243 18.15 -5.72 3.32
N GLY A 244 17.79 -6.99 3.44
CA GLY A 244 16.83 -7.62 2.54
C GLY A 244 15.43 -7.05 2.72
N GLY A 245 14.63 -7.06 1.65
CA GLY A 245 13.25 -6.62 1.67
C GLY A 245 12.38 -7.59 2.46
N ALA A 246 11.33 -7.09 3.10
CA ALA A 246 10.35 -7.96 3.74
C ALA A 246 9.52 -8.70 2.68
N GLY A 247 9.14 -9.94 2.99
CA GLY A 247 8.03 -10.60 2.33
C GLY A 247 6.69 -9.95 2.71
N ALA A 248 5.61 -10.38 2.06
CA ALA A 248 4.30 -9.80 2.28
C ALA A 248 3.22 -10.85 2.56
N LEU A 249 2.12 -10.43 3.16
CA LEU A 249 1.05 -11.31 3.61
C LEU A 249 0.43 -12.11 2.45
N GLY A 250 0.08 -13.37 2.70
CA GLY A 250 -0.85 -14.12 1.86
C GLY A 250 -2.28 -13.56 1.93
N GLY A 251 -3.04 -13.70 0.85
CA GLY A 251 -4.44 -13.32 0.80
C GLY A 251 -5.33 -14.30 1.54
N ASP A 252 -6.43 -13.83 2.12
CA ASP A 252 -7.44 -14.71 2.71
C ASP A 252 -8.23 -15.45 1.62
N GLY A 253 -8.64 -16.68 1.90
CA GLY A 253 -9.57 -17.44 1.07
C GLY A 253 -11.01 -16.93 1.19
N GLY A 254 -11.77 -17.06 0.10
CA GLY A 254 -13.18 -16.70 0.06
C GLY A 254 -14.08 -17.73 0.74
N ASN A 255 -15.27 -17.32 1.18
CA ASN A 255 -16.22 -18.22 1.84
C ASN A 255 -16.99 -19.09 0.84
N GLY A 256 -17.28 -20.34 1.21
CA GLY A 256 -18.23 -21.19 0.49
C GLY A 256 -19.69 -20.81 0.77
N VAL A 257 -20.60 -21.20 -0.13
CA VAL A 257 -22.05 -20.94 -0.01
C VAL A 257 -22.84 -22.23 -0.22
N GLY A 258 -23.90 -22.45 0.56
CA GLY A 258 -24.76 -23.64 0.47
C GLY A 258 -24.41 -24.73 1.48
N SER A 259 -25.19 -25.81 1.52
CA SER A 259 -25.13 -26.82 2.59
C SER A 259 -23.83 -27.63 2.67
N ASP A 260 -23.02 -27.59 1.62
CA ASP A 260 -21.74 -28.30 1.46
C ASP A 260 -20.69 -27.43 0.73
N GLY A 261 -20.77 -26.11 0.86
CA GLY A 261 -19.84 -25.19 0.19
C GLY A 261 -18.52 -25.09 0.94
N SER A 262 -17.40 -25.38 0.29
CA SER A 262 -16.08 -25.29 0.94
C SER A 262 -15.53 -23.86 0.86
N GLY A 263 -14.85 -23.41 1.92
CA GLY A 263 -14.05 -22.19 1.86
C GLY A 263 -12.85 -22.34 0.92
N GLY A 264 -12.37 -21.24 0.38
CA GLY A 264 -11.12 -21.19 -0.36
C GLY A 264 -9.92 -21.31 0.58
N GLY A 265 -8.81 -21.85 0.07
CA GLY A 265 -7.56 -21.92 0.82
C GLY A 265 -6.96 -20.55 1.12
N ALA A 266 -6.13 -20.49 2.15
CA ALA A 266 -5.30 -19.33 2.44
C ALA A 266 -4.18 -19.20 1.40
N GLY A 267 -3.78 -17.97 1.07
CA GLY A 267 -2.52 -17.72 0.38
C GLY A 267 -1.34 -17.86 1.33
N SER A 268 -0.20 -18.30 0.83
CA SER A 268 1.03 -18.37 1.63
C SER A 268 1.63 -16.99 1.83
N GLY A 269 2.34 -16.79 2.94
CA GLY A 269 3.13 -15.60 3.17
C GLY A 269 4.37 -15.57 2.29
N GLY A 270 4.81 -14.38 1.92
CA GLY A 270 6.03 -14.18 1.13
C GLY A 270 7.28 -14.28 1.99
N ASP A 271 8.35 -14.83 1.41
CA ASP A 271 9.66 -14.91 2.05
C ASP A 271 10.33 -13.54 2.16
N GLY A 272 11.15 -13.36 3.19
CA GLY A 272 12.07 -12.24 3.30
C GLY A 272 13.29 -12.39 2.38
N GLY A 273 13.76 -11.26 1.86
CA GLY A 273 14.97 -11.21 1.04
C GLY A 273 16.25 -11.30 1.87
N ASN A 274 17.35 -11.71 1.25
CA ASN A 274 18.63 -11.80 1.97
C ASN A 274 19.26 -10.41 2.19
N GLY A 275 19.93 -10.26 3.33
CA GLY A 275 20.76 -9.09 3.66
C GLY A 275 22.07 -9.08 2.88
N GLY A 276 22.77 -7.95 2.96
CA GLY A 276 23.98 -7.70 2.21
C GLY A 276 25.14 -8.62 2.59
N PHE A 277 26.05 -8.85 1.64
CA PHE A 277 27.20 -9.74 1.84
C PHE A 277 28.06 -9.33 3.04
N PHE A 278 28.44 -8.06 3.15
CA PHE A 278 29.30 -7.56 4.22
C PHE A 278 28.52 -7.14 5.47
N TYR A 279 27.43 -6.42 5.26
CA TYR A 279 26.57 -5.92 6.33
C TYR A 279 25.13 -5.77 5.86
N GLY A 280 24.21 -6.38 6.61
CA GLY A 280 22.79 -6.25 6.35
C GLY A 280 21.98 -7.35 7.03
N ASP A 281 20.84 -6.96 7.59
CA ASP A 281 19.88 -7.91 8.13
C ASP A 281 19.10 -8.58 6.99
N GLY A 282 18.72 -9.83 7.17
CA GLY A 282 17.73 -10.48 6.33
C GLY A 282 16.35 -9.86 6.55
N GLY A 283 15.55 -9.82 5.48
CA GLY A 283 14.16 -9.38 5.55
C GLY A 283 13.30 -10.41 6.28
N ASN A 284 12.24 -9.96 6.95
CA ASN A 284 11.29 -10.88 7.57
C ASN A 284 10.44 -11.55 6.49
N GLY A 285 10.15 -12.83 6.67
CA GLY A 285 9.02 -13.48 6.04
C GLY A 285 7.70 -12.93 6.60
N ALA A 286 6.61 -13.21 5.90
CA ALA A 286 5.29 -12.73 6.25
C ALA A 286 4.33 -13.88 6.55
N ASP A 287 3.24 -13.56 7.26
CA ASP A 287 2.24 -14.54 7.62
C ASP A 287 1.44 -15.00 6.39
N ALA A 288 0.94 -16.23 6.45
CA ALA A 288 -0.09 -16.71 5.56
C ALA A 288 -1.41 -15.93 5.75
N GLY A 289 -2.28 -16.01 4.75
CA GLY A 289 -3.67 -15.59 4.86
C GLY A 289 -4.49 -16.54 5.74
N SER A 290 -5.76 -16.21 5.90
CA SER A 290 -6.74 -17.05 6.59
C SER A 290 -7.55 -17.87 5.58
N PRO A 291 -7.89 -19.13 5.88
CA PRO A 291 -8.80 -19.90 5.04
C PRO A 291 -10.21 -19.29 5.08
N GLY A 292 -10.94 -19.44 3.98
CA GLY A 292 -12.35 -19.08 3.93
C GLY A 292 -13.23 -20.03 4.75
N ALA A 293 -14.39 -19.54 5.20
CA ALA A 293 -15.35 -20.36 5.92
C ALA A 293 -16.08 -21.32 4.95
N GLY A 294 -16.06 -22.61 5.27
CA GLY A 294 -16.97 -23.60 4.68
C GLY A 294 -18.30 -23.68 5.42
N GLN A 295 -19.36 -24.06 4.71
CA GLN A 295 -20.68 -24.34 5.27
C GLN A 295 -20.97 -25.84 5.10
N SER A 296 -21.10 -26.58 6.20
CA SER A 296 -21.48 -28.00 6.20
C SER A 296 -22.67 -28.25 7.14
N SER A 297 -23.55 -29.15 6.75
CA SER A 297 -24.75 -29.54 7.52
C SER A 297 -24.45 -30.47 8.72
N PHE A 298 -23.21 -30.99 8.82
CA PHE A 298 -22.78 -31.97 9.83
C PHE A 298 -21.64 -31.48 10.73
N GLY A 299 -21.35 -30.18 10.74
CA GLY A 299 -20.21 -29.60 11.47
C GLY A 299 -18.98 -29.45 10.58
N SER A 300 -18.33 -28.29 10.72
CA SER A 300 -17.21 -27.81 9.90
C SER A 300 -16.06 -28.82 9.81
N LEU A 301 -15.90 -29.44 8.63
CA LEU A 301 -14.75 -30.26 8.25
C LEU A 301 -14.34 -30.01 6.78
N GLY A 302 -14.72 -28.85 6.22
CA GLY A 302 -14.13 -28.40 4.95
C GLY A 302 -12.72 -27.94 5.24
N ILE A 303 -11.72 -28.78 4.97
CA ILE A 303 -10.30 -28.42 5.04
C ILE A 303 -10.06 -27.43 3.90
N ALA A 304 -10.26 -26.14 4.16
CA ALA A 304 -9.80 -25.10 3.28
C ALA A 304 -8.27 -25.17 3.20
N GLY A 305 -7.72 -25.02 1.99
CA GLY A 305 -6.31 -25.23 1.68
C GLY A 305 -5.35 -24.44 2.58
N GLU A 306 -4.21 -25.06 2.85
CA GLU A 306 -3.13 -24.60 3.72
C GLU A 306 -2.43 -23.37 3.12
N GLY A 307 -2.10 -22.41 3.98
CA GLY A 307 -1.20 -21.31 3.66
C GLY A 307 0.01 -21.40 4.57
N ASP A 308 1.20 -21.48 3.99
CA ASP A 308 2.45 -21.54 4.74
C ASP A 308 2.91 -20.13 5.12
N GLY A 309 3.58 -20.01 6.26
CA GLY A 309 4.29 -18.78 6.60
C GLY A 309 5.54 -18.62 5.76
N GLY A 310 5.87 -17.40 5.35
CA GLY A 310 7.07 -17.12 4.56
C GLY A 310 8.34 -17.25 5.41
N ASP A 311 9.42 -17.73 4.81
CA ASP A 311 10.71 -17.85 5.47
C ASP A 311 11.37 -16.48 5.68
N GLY A 312 12.14 -16.33 6.75
CA GLY A 312 13.01 -15.19 6.96
C GLY A 312 14.26 -15.22 6.09
N GLY A 313 14.66 -14.06 5.57
CA GLY A 313 15.88 -13.90 4.81
C GLY A 313 17.15 -14.05 5.67
N ASN A 314 18.25 -14.46 5.05
CA ASN A 314 19.52 -14.65 5.75
C ASN A 314 20.36 -13.36 5.77
N ALA A 315 21.18 -13.19 6.81
CA ALA A 315 22.36 -12.34 6.76
C ALA A 315 23.60 -13.17 6.43
N PHE A 316 24.66 -12.54 5.88
CA PHE A 316 25.87 -13.26 5.48
C PHE A 316 27.07 -13.05 6.42
N LEU A 317 27.79 -11.91 6.40
CA LEU A 317 28.91 -11.68 7.34
C LEU A 317 28.44 -11.07 8.66
N ILE A 318 27.79 -9.90 8.58
CA ILE A 318 27.32 -9.13 9.74
C ILE A 318 25.86 -8.76 9.52
N GLY A 319 24.99 -9.09 10.47
CA GLY A 319 23.56 -8.81 10.42
C GLY A 319 22.75 -9.94 11.02
N ASN A 320 21.51 -9.66 11.39
CA ASN A 320 20.57 -10.65 11.90
C ASN A 320 19.81 -11.31 10.74
N GLY A 321 19.45 -12.57 10.89
CA GLY A 321 18.46 -13.19 10.02
C GLY A 321 17.08 -12.61 10.29
N GLY A 322 16.24 -12.58 9.26
CA GLY A 322 14.85 -12.17 9.38
C GLY A 322 14.00 -13.25 10.06
N ASN A 323 12.91 -12.85 10.70
CA ASN A 323 11.97 -13.82 11.29
C ASN A 323 11.12 -14.48 10.20
N GLY A 324 10.72 -15.72 10.42
CA GLY A 324 9.71 -16.40 9.61
C GLY A 324 8.28 -15.96 9.98
N GLY A 325 7.35 -16.19 9.06
CA GLY A 325 5.94 -15.84 9.20
C GLY A 325 5.09 -16.97 9.79
N ALA A 326 3.95 -16.58 10.35
CA ALA A 326 2.95 -17.51 10.88
C ALA A 326 2.23 -18.27 9.75
N ALA A 327 1.92 -19.53 9.99
CA ALA A 327 1.10 -20.33 9.09
C ALA A 327 -0.40 -20.09 9.31
N ALA A 328 -1.19 -20.44 8.30
CA ALA A 328 -2.61 -20.71 8.45
C ALA A 328 -2.82 -22.03 9.22
N ALA A 329 -4.07 -22.33 9.58
CA ALA A 329 -4.39 -23.62 10.19
C ALA A 329 -3.93 -24.78 9.29
N PHE A 330 -3.21 -25.74 9.87
CA PHE A 330 -2.59 -26.88 9.19
C PHE A 330 -1.42 -26.57 8.23
N GLY A 331 -1.05 -25.31 8.04
CA GLY A 331 0.15 -24.92 7.28
C GLY A 331 1.44 -25.02 8.10
N PHE A 332 2.57 -24.93 7.42
CA PHE A 332 3.89 -24.90 8.06
C PHE A 332 4.31 -23.46 8.38
N PRO A 333 4.82 -23.20 9.60
CA PRO A 333 5.39 -21.90 9.92
C PRO A 333 6.67 -21.68 9.10
N GLY A 334 6.93 -20.44 8.72
CA GLY A 334 8.17 -20.08 8.05
C GLY A 334 9.36 -20.18 9.00
N PHE A 335 10.50 -20.60 8.50
CA PHE A 335 11.73 -20.67 9.26
C PHE A 335 12.36 -19.29 9.43
N GLY A 336 13.00 -19.05 10.57
CA GLY A 336 13.85 -17.90 10.77
C GLY A 336 15.11 -17.99 9.91
N GLY A 337 15.53 -16.87 9.34
CA GLY A 337 16.77 -16.78 8.57
C GLY A 337 18.01 -16.89 9.45
N ASN A 338 19.14 -17.28 8.85
CA ASN A 338 20.41 -17.36 9.54
C ASN A 338 20.99 -15.96 9.84
N GLY A 339 21.60 -15.80 11.01
CA GLY A 339 22.41 -14.64 11.34
C GLY A 339 23.78 -14.68 10.68
N GLY A 340 24.46 -13.53 10.65
CA GLY A 340 25.78 -13.39 10.05
C GLY A 340 26.83 -14.29 10.69
N LEU A 341 27.74 -14.80 9.85
CA LEU A 341 28.83 -15.72 10.22
C LEU A 341 29.79 -15.14 11.27
N LEU A 342 29.94 -13.81 11.32
CA LEU A 342 30.81 -13.13 12.29
C LEU A 342 29.99 -12.55 13.44
N PHE A 343 28.93 -11.81 13.13
CA PHE A 343 28.04 -11.21 14.11
C PHE A 343 26.60 -11.21 13.59
N GLY A 344 25.66 -11.67 14.42
CA GLY A 344 24.25 -11.72 14.07
C GLY A 344 23.49 -12.75 14.88
N LYS A 345 22.21 -12.51 15.14
CA LYS A 345 21.29 -13.56 15.60
C LYS A 345 20.56 -14.17 14.42
N ALA A 346 20.24 -15.45 14.51
CA ALA A 346 19.22 -16.04 13.66
C ALA A 346 17.86 -15.41 13.96
N GLY A 347 17.01 -15.34 12.96
CA GLY A 347 15.61 -14.98 13.11
C GLY A 347 14.85 -16.06 13.87
N ALA A 348 13.71 -15.68 14.43
CA ALA A 348 12.78 -16.63 15.01
C ALA A 348 11.96 -17.32 13.92
N ASP A 349 11.69 -18.61 14.10
CA ASP A 349 10.67 -19.31 13.32
C ASP A 349 9.29 -18.71 13.61
N GLY A 350 8.42 -18.75 12.61
CA GLY A 350 7.04 -18.31 12.73
C GLY A 350 6.24 -19.16 13.71
N PRO A 351 5.18 -18.60 14.32
CA PRO A 351 4.30 -19.39 15.17
C PRO A 351 3.43 -20.32 14.32
N GLY A 352 3.36 -21.60 14.70
CA GLY A 352 2.32 -22.51 14.21
C GLY A 352 0.96 -22.19 14.83
N ARG A 353 -0.13 -22.41 14.08
CA ARG A 353 -1.51 -22.19 14.53
C ARG A 353 -2.30 -23.48 14.64
#